data_AF-A0A7J9B0X6-F1
#
_entry.id   AF-A0A7J9B0X6-F1
#
_cell.length_a   1.000
_cell.length_b   1.000
_cell.length_c   1.000
_cell.angle_alpha   90.00
_cell.angle_beta   90.00
_cell.angle_gamma   90.00
#
_symmetry.space_group_name_H-M   'P 1'
#
loop_
_entity.id
_entity.type
_entity.pdbx_description
1 polymer ?
#
loop_
_entity_poly.entity_id
_entity_poly.type
_entity_poly.pdbx_seq_one_letter_code
_entity_poly.pdbx_strand_id
1 'polypeptide(L)'
;ALYRLQLILKLSRILNGLASEELKISKCLAEKFSMVREPLLKRGKVASDMTFVPQFPLFDFLTNALIQDITRKCIKQLNVNVLGCKNITIERFKVEAPTNSPNTDGIHTGQSGEVNTISSDIKTGDDCISIGYGTKNVDIKEVTCGLGHGISIGSLGKFQNEDLVEGIKVSKCTITNTSNGVFIKSWPSEYPRTGLERRKCASVQLQ
;
A
#
# COMPACT_ATOMS: atom_id res chain seq x y z
N ALA A 1 -36.51 17.93 7.61
CA ALA A 1 -35.61 19.10 7.58
C ALA A 1 -35.31 19.66 8.98
N LEU A 2 -34.92 18.82 9.96
CA LEU A 2 -34.57 19.27 11.32
C LEU A 2 -33.27 18.65 11.91
N TYR A 3 -32.55 17.82 11.14
CA TYR A 3 -31.26 17.26 11.55
C TYR A 3 -30.03 17.99 10.95
N ARG A 4 -30.22 19.04 10.15
CA ARG A 4 -29.11 19.77 9.50
C ARG A 4 -28.53 20.94 10.31
N LEU A 5 -29.17 21.39 11.39
CA LEU A 5 -28.77 22.62 12.09
C LEU A 5 -27.97 22.41 13.38
N GLN A 6 -27.98 21.22 13.98
CA GLN A 6 -27.21 20.95 15.22
C GLN A 6 -25.74 20.57 14.98
N LEU A 7 -25.36 20.15 13.77
CA LEU A 7 -23.98 19.75 13.48
C LEU A 7 -23.06 20.94 13.16
N ILE A 8 -23.62 22.02 12.58
CA ILE A 8 -22.85 23.20 12.16
C ILE A 8 -22.45 24.07 13.37
N LEU A 9 -23.25 24.10 14.44
CA LEU A 9 -22.96 24.90 15.64
C LEU A 9 -21.94 24.25 16.61
N LYS A 10 -21.69 22.95 16.50
CA LYS A 10 -20.69 22.26 17.34
C LYS A 10 -19.26 22.40 16.80
N LEU A 11 -19.10 22.64 15.48
CA LEU A 11 -17.81 22.84 14.83
C LEU A 11 -17.26 24.27 14.98
N SER A 12 -18.11 25.30 15.01
CA SER A 12 -17.63 26.68 15.13
C SER A 12 -17.05 27.03 16.51
N ARG A 13 -17.50 26.35 17.57
CA ARG A 13 -16.93 26.52 18.93
C ARG A 13 -15.58 25.84 19.13
N ILE A 14 -15.25 24.82 18.35
CA ILE A 14 -13.95 24.14 18.42
C ILE A 14 -12.90 24.93 17.63
N LEU A 15 -13.29 25.55 16.51
CA LEU A 15 -12.38 26.30 15.65
C LEU A 15 -11.95 27.66 16.23
N ASN A 16 -12.78 28.29 17.08
CA ASN A 16 -12.46 29.60 17.67
C ASN A 16 -11.58 29.54 18.93
N GLY A 17 -11.14 28.36 19.37
CA GLY A 17 -10.44 28.16 20.65
C GLY A 17 -8.94 27.87 20.58
N LEU A 18 -8.35 27.71 19.39
CA LEU A 18 -6.93 27.34 19.25
C LEU A 18 -6.19 28.38 18.42
N ALA A 19 -6.08 29.58 19.01
CA ALA A 19 -5.02 30.53 18.67
C ALA A 19 -3.77 30.20 19.49
N SER A 20 -2.61 30.40 18.86
CA SER A 20 -1.24 30.41 19.41
C SER A 20 -0.76 29.13 20.11
N GLU A 21 0.04 28.34 19.39
CA GLU A 21 1.43 28.02 19.75
C GLU A 21 2.08 27.17 18.65
N GLU A 22 3.30 27.53 18.24
CA GLU A 22 4.15 26.74 17.34
C GLU A 22 4.46 25.37 17.98
N LEU A 23 3.60 24.39 17.75
CA LEU A 23 3.89 23.03 18.16
C LEU A 23 4.85 22.40 17.14
N LYS A 24 6.14 22.31 17.50
CA LYS A 24 7.11 21.42 16.84
C LYS A 24 6.63 19.97 16.98
N ILE A 25 5.82 19.48 16.04
CA ILE A 25 5.29 18.11 16.05
C ILE A 25 6.42 17.15 15.65
N SER A 26 7.21 16.71 16.63
CA SER A 26 8.22 15.64 16.51
C SER A 26 7.69 14.25 16.91
N LYS A 27 6.38 14.10 17.15
CA LYS A 27 5.77 12.79 17.45
C LYS A 27 4.42 12.67 16.77
N CYS A 28 4.30 11.63 15.96
CA CYS A 28 3.08 11.19 15.29
C CYS A 28 1.99 10.86 16.33
N LEU A 29 1.17 11.85 16.71
CA LEU A 29 0.03 11.67 17.61
C LEU A 29 -1.17 11.22 16.77
N ALA A 30 -1.59 9.96 16.95
CA ALA A 30 -2.78 9.42 16.30
C ALA A 30 -4.02 9.73 17.15
N GLU A 31 -4.84 10.69 16.76
CA GLU A 31 -6.14 10.90 17.37
C GLU A 31 -7.22 10.04 16.69
N LYS A 32 -7.97 9.32 17.51
CA LYS A 32 -9.03 8.38 17.15
C LYS A 32 -10.24 9.11 16.56
N PHE A 33 -10.53 8.90 15.27
CA PHE A 33 -11.88 9.07 14.72
C PHE A 33 -12.14 8.00 13.66
N SER A 34 -13.17 7.17 13.86
CA SER A 34 -13.63 6.14 12.93
C SER A 34 -14.88 6.62 12.18
N MET A 35 -14.87 6.59 10.84
CA MET A 35 -16.02 6.60 9.88
C MET A 35 -15.51 7.22 8.55
N VAL A 36 -15.87 6.82 7.33
CA VAL A 36 -17.14 6.35 6.73
C VAL A 36 -16.80 5.39 5.57
N ARG A 37 -17.55 4.28 5.43
CA ARG A 37 -17.63 3.51 4.18
C ARG A 37 -18.42 4.31 3.16
N GLU A 38 -17.78 4.78 2.09
CA GLU A 38 -18.45 5.20 0.84
C GLU A 38 -17.84 4.43 -0.35
N PRO A 39 -18.66 4.07 -1.37
CA PRO A 39 -18.51 2.84 -2.12
C PRO A 39 -17.60 2.97 -3.34
N LEU A 40 -16.79 1.92 -3.55
CA LEU A 40 -16.36 1.33 -4.81
C LEU A 40 -16.27 2.30 -6.00
N LEU A 41 -15.04 2.73 -6.31
CA LEU A 41 -14.69 3.28 -7.62
C LEU A 41 -15.13 2.28 -8.70
N LYS A 42 -16.28 2.52 -9.35
CA LYS A 42 -16.72 1.74 -10.51
C LYS A 42 -15.90 2.12 -11.74
N ARG A 43 -15.66 1.12 -12.62
CA ARG A 43 -14.94 1.14 -13.93
C ARG A 43 -14.74 2.54 -14.53
N GLY A 44 -13.48 2.89 -14.83
CA GLY A 44 -13.11 4.07 -15.62
C GLY A 44 -12.99 5.38 -14.83
N LYS A 45 -12.80 5.35 -13.51
CA LYS A 45 -12.63 6.54 -12.66
C LYS A 45 -11.17 6.71 -12.21
N VAL A 46 -10.73 7.96 -12.21
CA VAL A 46 -9.42 8.40 -11.71
C VAL A 46 -9.60 8.89 -10.28
N ALA A 47 -8.79 8.39 -9.34
CA ALA A 47 -8.69 8.95 -7.99
C ALA A 47 -7.44 9.83 -7.91
N SER A 48 -7.61 11.11 -7.57
CA SER A 48 -6.53 12.09 -7.44
C SER A 48 -6.73 12.99 -6.23
N ASP A 49 -5.63 13.36 -5.55
CA ASP A 49 -5.56 14.36 -4.48
C ASP A 49 -6.48 14.09 -3.25
N MET A 50 -6.14 13.05 -2.48
CA MET A 50 -6.85 12.68 -1.25
C MET A 50 -5.89 12.57 -0.04
N THR A 51 -6.16 13.31 1.03
CA THR A 51 -5.48 13.17 2.33
C THR A 51 -6.34 12.32 3.27
N PHE A 52 -5.83 11.17 3.74
CA PHE A 52 -6.63 10.14 4.45
C PHE A 52 -6.09 9.76 5.84
N VAL A 53 -6.91 9.87 6.89
CA VAL A 53 -6.66 9.39 8.28
C VAL A 53 -8.02 9.00 8.92
N PRO A 54 -8.22 7.88 9.66
CA PRO A 54 -7.57 6.58 9.74
C PRO A 54 -8.49 5.40 9.31
N GLN A 55 -8.20 4.80 8.15
CA GLN A 55 -8.25 3.38 7.78
C GLN A 55 -7.47 3.33 6.45
N PHE A 56 -6.78 2.25 6.14
CA PHE A 56 -6.05 2.13 4.86
C PHE A 56 -7.00 2.32 3.67
N PRO A 57 -6.63 3.11 2.64
CA PRO A 57 -7.31 3.02 1.37
C PRO A 57 -7.19 1.58 0.88
N LEU A 58 -8.36 0.96 0.79
CA LEU A 58 -8.55 -0.41 0.37
C LEU A 58 -9.08 -0.37 -1.07
N PHE A 59 -8.22 -0.72 -2.02
CA PHE A 59 -8.56 -0.82 -3.43
C PHE A 59 -8.85 -2.28 -3.75
N ASP A 60 -10.11 -2.64 -3.57
CA ASP A 60 -10.58 -4.01 -3.78
C ASP A 60 -11.37 -4.14 -5.08
N PHE A 61 -11.07 -5.19 -5.83
CA PHE A 61 -11.82 -5.63 -7.00
C PHE A 61 -11.99 -4.57 -8.10
N LEU A 62 -11.00 -3.67 -8.23
CA LEU A 62 -11.00 -2.66 -9.27
C LEU A 62 -10.58 -3.27 -10.62
N THR A 63 -11.15 -2.75 -11.70
CA THR A 63 -10.73 -3.11 -13.06
C THR A 63 -10.60 -1.87 -13.92
N ASN A 64 -9.49 -1.73 -14.64
CA ASN A 64 -9.20 -0.57 -15.52
C ASN A 64 -9.25 0.75 -14.72
N ALA A 65 -8.35 0.91 -13.77
CA ALA A 65 -8.33 2.07 -12.87
C ALA A 65 -6.96 2.77 -12.83
N LEU A 66 -6.99 4.09 -12.65
CA LEU A 66 -5.81 4.92 -12.42
C LEU A 66 -5.94 5.60 -11.06
N ILE A 67 -4.96 5.33 -10.20
CA ILE A 67 -4.81 5.91 -8.87
C ILE A 67 -3.57 6.79 -8.94
N GLN A 68 -3.70 8.09 -8.77
CA GLN A 68 -2.56 8.99 -8.96
C GLN A 68 -2.55 10.15 -7.98
N ASP A 69 -1.37 10.74 -7.77
CA ASP A 69 -1.22 12.00 -7.03
C ASP A 69 -1.78 11.94 -5.60
N ILE A 70 -1.53 10.83 -4.90
CA ILE A 70 -1.93 10.65 -3.50
C ILE A 70 -0.69 10.71 -2.61
N THR A 71 -0.75 11.55 -1.58
CA THR A 71 0.28 11.62 -0.53
C THR A 71 -0.26 11.14 0.81
N ARG A 72 0.45 10.21 1.42
CA ARG A 72 0.16 9.62 2.72
C ARG A 72 1.29 9.91 3.70
N LYS A 73 0.97 10.47 4.87
CA LYS A 73 1.95 10.77 5.93
C LYS A 73 1.53 10.15 7.26
N CYS A 74 2.49 9.65 8.03
CA CYS A 74 2.34 9.37 9.46
C CYS A 74 1.23 8.37 9.82
N ILE A 75 1.25 7.18 9.22
CA ILE A 75 0.19 6.17 9.39
C ILE A 75 0.70 4.99 10.24
N LYS A 76 -0.19 4.46 11.09
CA LYS A 76 -0.02 3.14 11.72
C LYS A 76 -0.63 2.10 10.77
N GLN A 77 0.07 0.97 10.53
CA GLN A 77 -0.27 -0.18 9.65
C GLN A 77 -0.27 0.07 8.10
N LEU A 78 -0.69 -0.90 7.26
CA LEU A 78 -0.50 -1.02 5.78
C LEU A 78 -0.98 0.16 4.91
N ASN A 79 -0.11 1.00 4.35
CA ASN A 79 -0.52 2.25 3.68
C ASN A 79 -1.46 2.11 2.47
N VAL A 80 -1.38 1.05 1.66
CA VAL A 80 -2.32 0.79 0.55
C VAL A 80 -2.51 -0.71 0.42
N ASN A 81 -3.76 -1.16 0.29
CA ASN A 81 -4.06 -2.56 -0.03
C ASN A 81 -4.74 -2.64 -1.40
N VAL A 82 -4.13 -3.36 -2.33
CA VAL A 82 -4.64 -3.69 -3.66
C VAL A 82 -5.00 -5.17 -3.65
N LEU A 83 -6.28 -5.50 -3.67
CA LEU A 83 -6.74 -6.89 -3.63
C LEU A 83 -7.71 -7.18 -4.77
N GLY A 84 -7.52 -8.31 -5.46
CA GLY A 84 -8.47 -8.75 -6.49
C GLY A 84 -8.57 -7.80 -7.69
N CYS A 85 -7.58 -6.94 -7.91
CA CYS A 85 -7.61 -5.91 -8.94
C CYS A 85 -7.10 -6.44 -10.29
N LYS A 86 -7.55 -5.81 -11.39
CA LYS A 86 -7.07 -6.11 -12.74
C LYS A 86 -6.82 -4.85 -13.56
N ASN A 87 -5.66 -4.75 -14.22
CA ASN A 87 -5.32 -3.62 -15.08
C ASN A 87 -5.46 -2.29 -14.32
N ILE A 88 -4.61 -2.10 -13.32
CA ILE A 88 -4.59 -0.87 -12.53
C ILE A 88 -3.21 -0.22 -12.58
N THR A 89 -3.20 1.10 -12.52
CA THR A 89 -1.97 1.89 -12.45
C THR A 89 -2.01 2.78 -11.22
N ILE A 90 -0.95 2.69 -10.41
CA ILE A 90 -0.67 3.56 -9.27
C ILE A 90 0.51 4.44 -9.68
N GLU A 91 0.30 5.74 -9.79
CA GLU A 91 1.29 6.67 -10.32
C GLU A 91 1.50 7.87 -9.40
N ARG A 92 2.73 8.37 -9.25
CA ARG A 92 3.02 9.56 -8.42
C ARG A 92 2.47 9.43 -7.00
N PHE A 93 2.54 8.22 -6.45
CA PHE A 93 2.11 7.92 -5.09
C PHE A 93 3.24 8.24 -4.12
N LYS A 94 2.92 8.92 -3.01
CA LYS A 94 3.91 9.30 -2.00
C LYS A 94 3.53 8.79 -0.62
N VAL A 95 4.47 8.11 0.05
CA VAL A 95 4.32 7.66 1.44
C VAL A 95 5.47 8.18 2.27
N GLU A 96 5.17 8.78 3.41
CA GLU A 96 6.15 9.19 4.42
C GLU A 96 5.73 8.64 5.79
N ALA A 97 6.38 7.57 6.24
CA ALA A 97 6.23 7.04 7.59
C ALA A 97 7.60 6.91 8.30
N PRO A 98 7.64 7.02 9.65
CA PRO A 98 8.87 6.83 10.41
C PRO A 98 9.45 5.42 10.24
N THR A 99 10.78 5.30 10.24
CA THR A 99 11.50 4.02 10.11
C THR A 99 11.10 2.98 11.15
N ASN A 100 10.75 3.41 12.35
CA ASN A 100 10.38 2.55 13.47
C ASN A 100 8.87 2.30 13.57
N SER A 101 8.11 2.57 12.50
CA SER A 101 6.67 2.31 12.45
C SER A 101 6.40 0.90 11.91
N PRO A 102 6.17 -0.11 12.76
CA PRO A 102 5.98 -1.49 12.31
C PRO A 102 4.72 -1.64 11.44
N ASN A 103 4.74 -2.60 10.52
CA ASN A 103 3.62 -2.97 9.65
C ASN A 103 3.14 -1.86 8.71
N THR A 104 3.99 -0.88 8.40
CA THR A 104 3.65 0.24 7.52
C THR A 104 4.01 -0.04 6.07
N ASP A 105 3.58 -1.17 5.50
CA ASP A 105 3.87 -1.46 4.10
C ASP A 105 3.39 -0.30 3.22
N GLY A 106 4.12 0.08 2.19
CA GLY A 106 3.74 1.19 1.32
C GLY A 106 2.56 0.82 0.44
N ILE A 107 2.78 -0.15 -0.46
CA ILE A 107 1.74 -0.72 -1.31
C ILE A 107 1.78 -2.25 -1.17
N HIS A 108 0.72 -2.82 -0.62
CA HIS A 108 0.49 -4.25 -0.61
C HIS A 108 -0.40 -4.65 -1.79
N THR A 109 0.02 -5.64 -2.58
CA THR A 109 -0.75 -6.19 -3.69
C THR A 109 -0.96 -7.69 -3.51
N GLY A 110 -2.22 -8.15 -3.53
CA GLY A 110 -2.57 -9.56 -3.44
C GLY A 110 -3.63 -9.94 -4.48
N GLN A 111 -3.59 -11.19 -4.96
CA GLN A 111 -4.59 -11.76 -5.87
C GLN A 111 -4.99 -10.85 -7.04
N SER A 112 -4.02 -10.11 -7.60
CA SER A 112 -4.26 -9.07 -8.60
C SER A 112 -3.47 -9.31 -9.88
N GLY A 113 -3.94 -8.80 -11.01
CA GLY A 113 -3.31 -8.98 -12.33
C GLY A 113 -3.07 -7.65 -13.04
N GLU A 114 -1.96 -7.51 -13.77
CA GLU A 114 -1.67 -6.31 -14.58
C GLU A 114 -1.65 -5.04 -13.70
N VAL A 115 -0.78 -5.05 -12.68
CA VAL A 115 -0.66 -3.95 -11.71
C VAL A 115 0.62 -3.16 -12.00
N ASN A 116 0.48 -1.86 -12.23
CA ASN A 116 1.62 -0.98 -12.51
C ASN A 116 1.81 -0.01 -11.34
N THR A 117 3.02 0.08 -10.79
CA THR A 117 3.41 1.10 -9.81
C THR A 117 4.52 1.94 -10.40
N ILE A 118 4.24 3.21 -10.69
CA ILE A 118 5.09 4.07 -11.53
C ILE A 118 5.41 5.38 -10.81
N SER A 119 6.65 5.86 -10.94
CA SER A 119 7.10 7.21 -10.53
C SER A 119 6.67 7.60 -9.11
N SER A 120 6.81 6.67 -8.16
CA SER A 120 6.32 6.82 -6.78
C SER A 120 7.47 6.95 -5.77
N ASP A 121 7.27 7.68 -4.67
CA ASP A 121 8.24 7.87 -3.58
C ASP A 121 7.69 7.30 -2.27
N ILE A 122 8.16 6.12 -1.90
CA ILE A 122 7.61 5.34 -0.80
C ILE A 122 8.66 5.19 0.29
N LYS A 123 8.40 5.84 1.42
CA LYS A 123 9.22 5.76 2.62
C LYS A 123 8.44 5.23 3.81
N THR A 124 8.86 4.08 4.31
CA THR A 124 8.10 3.26 5.27
C THR A 124 8.99 2.69 6.37
N GLY A 125 8.38 2.15 7.43
CA GLY A 125 9.07 1.34 8.43
C GLY A 125 9.10 -0.16 8.09
N ASP A 126 8.37 -0.59 7.07
CA ASP A 126 8.26 -1.98 6.60
C ASP A 126 8.50 -2.06 5.07
N ASP A 127 7.96 -3.08 4.39
CA ASP A 127 8.04 -3.22 2.93
C ASP A 127 7.58 -1.96 2.20
N CYS A 128 8.36 -1.40 1.28
CA CYS A 128 7.87 -0.27 0.50
C CYS A 128 6.86 -0.75 -0.55
N ILE A 129 7.09 -1.93 -1.14
CA ILE A 129 6.09 -2.66 -1.92
C ILE A 129 6.10 -4.12 -1.50
N SER A 130 4.93 -4.68 -1.17
CA SER A 130 4.76 -6.10 -0.85
C SER A 130 3.80 -6.78 -1.83
N ILE A 131 4.19 -7.95 -2.33
CA ILE A 131 3.45 -8.72 -3.34
C ILE A 131 3.07 -10.07 -2.75
N GLY A 132 1.79 -10.27 -2.47
CA GLY A 132 1.20 -11.51 -1.99
C GLY A 132 0.86 -12.49 -3.12
N TYR A 133 0.43 -13.68 -2.69
CA TYR A 133 0.04 -14.80 -3.56
C TYR A 133 -1.04 -14.43 -4.58
N GLY A 134 -1.10 -15.20 -5.68
CA GLY A 134 -2.05 -15.00 -6.77
C GLY A 134 -1.87 -13.70 -7.55
N THR A 135 -0.79 -12.97 -7.31
CA THR A 135 -0.49 -11.73 -8.02
C THR A 135 0.33 -11.99 -9.27
N LYS A 136 -0.09 -11.42 -10.41
CA LYS A 136 0.48 -11.69 -11.73
C LYS A 136 0.73 -10.42 -12.52
N ASN A 137 1.81 -10.39 -13.31
CA ASN A 137 2.13 -9.31 -14.24
C ASN A 137 2.17 -7.95 -13.54
N VAL A 138 3.17 -7.75 -12.68
CA VAL A 138 3.37 -6.50 -11.95
C VAL A 138 4.56 -5.76 -12.54
N ASP A 139 4.38 -4.49 -12.89
CA ASP A 139 5.48 -3.62 -13.33
C ASP A 139 5.73 -2.53 -12.28
N ILE A 140 6.88 -2.59 -11.63
CA ILE A 140 7.35 -1.59 -10.67
C ILE A 140 8.44 -0.78 -11.37
N LYS A 141 8.16 0.49 -11.63
CA LYS A 141 9.02 1.32 -12.48
C LYS A 141 9.24 2.70 -11.90
N GLU A 142 10.49 3.15 -11.89
CA GLU A 142 10.85 4.52 -11.46
C GLU A 142 10.38 4.83 -10.02
N VAL A 143 10.39 3.80 -9.16
CA VAL A 143 10.02 3.94 -7.75
C VAL A 143 11.27 4.24 -6.92
N THR A 144 11.16 5.27 -6.07
CA THR A 144 12.12 5.52 -4.99
C THR A 144 11.61 4.87 -3.72
N CYS A 145 12.37 3.93 -3.19
CA CYS A 145 12.05 3.08 -2.07
C CYS A 145 13.10 3.33 -0.99
N GLY A 146 12.71 3.80 0.20
CA GLY A 146 13.72 4.00 1.24
C GLY A 146 13.22 4.11 2.66
N LEU A 147 14.10 3.73 3.60
CA LEU A 147 13.72 3.19 4.90
C LEU A 147 12.92 1.86 4.76
N GLY A 148 12.81 1.08 5.84
CA GLY A 148 12.03 -0.15 5.84
C GLY A 148 12.72 -1.33 5.14
N HIS A 149 11.95 -2.18 4.46
CA HIS A 149 12.41 -3.52 4.05
C HIS A 149 12.73 -3.68 2.55
N GLY A 150 12.39 -2.70 1.71
CA GLY A 150 12.57 -2.79 0.25
C GLY A 150 11.33 -3.34 -0.47
N ILE A 151 11.55 -4.02 -1.60
CA ILE A 151 10.48 -4.66 -2.39
C ILE A 151 10.43 -6.14 -2.06
N SER A 152 9.29 -6.57 -1.56
CA SER A 152 9.04 -7.91 -1.01
C SER A 152 8.08 -8.71 -1.87
N ILE A 153 8.47 -9.93 -2.21
CA ILE A 153 7.57 -10.93 -2.78
C ILE A 153 7.28 -11.97 -1.70
N GLY A 154 6.05 -12.00 -1.20
CA GLY A 154 5.58 -12.88 -0.14
C GLY A 154 5.24 -12.16 1.16
N SER A 155 5.14 -12.88 2.29
CA SER A 155 5.56 -14.28 2.45
C SER A 155 4.70 -15.29 1.68
N LEU A 156 5.35 -16.21 0.97
CA LEU A 156 4.72 -17.26 0.17
C LEU A 156 4.80 -18.64 0.81
N GLY A 157 3.89 -19.53 0.44
CA GLY A 157 3.91 -20.95 0.81
C GLY A 157 3.41 -21.24 2.22
N LYS A 158 2.59 -20.34 2.77
CA LYS A 158 1.95 -20.55 4.08
C LYS A 158 0.77 -21.51 3.96
N PHE A 159 0.06 -21.47 2.84
CA PHE A 159 -1.17 -22.24 2.65
C PHE A 159 -0.98 -23.35 1.61
N GLN A 160 -1.73 -24.44 1.77
CA GLN A 160 -1.81 -25.48 0.75
C GLN A 160 -2.53 -24.92 -0.48
N ASN A 161 -2.03 -25.23 -1.68
CA ASN A 161 -2.56 -24.75 -2.97
C ASN A 161 -2.55 -23.22 -3.13
N GLU A 162 -1.58 -22.55 -2.51
CA GLU A 162 -1.37 -21.12 -2.69
C GLU A 162 -1.01 -20.78 -4.15
N ASP A 163 -1.71 -19.81 -4.73
CA ASP A 163 -1.49 -19.38 -6.12
C ASP A 163 -0.10 -18.75 -6.30
N LEU A 164 0.51 -19.04 -7.45
CA LEU A 164 1.84 -18.55 -7.79
C LEU A 164 1.86 -17.02 -7.95
N VAL A 165 3.03 -16.44 -7.67
CA VAL A 165 3.37 -15.07 -8.06
C VAL A 165 4.22 -15.11 -9.32
N GLU A 166 3.81 -14.44 -10.39
CA GLU A 166 4.51 -14.51 -11.67
C GLU A 166 4.53 -13.19 -12.43
N GLY A 167 5.55 -13.01 -13.29
CA GLY A 167 5.67 -11.81 -14.12
C GLY A 167 5.92 -10.53 -13.32
N ILE A 168 6.76 -10.58 -12.28
CA ILE A 168 7.15 -9.38 -11.54
C ILE A 168 8.35 -8.74 -12.24
N LYS A 169 8.20 -7.47 -12.61
CA LYS A 169 9.25 -6.68 -13.22
C LYS A 169 9.53 -5.47 -12.33
N VAL A 170 10.81 -5.25 -12.04
CA VAL A 170 11.29 -4.07 -11.31
C VAL A 170 12.31 -3.38 -12.19
N SER A 171 12.06 -2.12 -12.55
CA SER A 171 12.95 -1.38 -13.43
C SER A 171 13.19 0.06 -13.00
N LYS A 172 14.43 0.54 -13.16
CA LYS A 172 14.82 1.93 -12.86
C LYS A 172 14.43 2.41 -11.44
N CYS A 173 14.42 1.51 -10.47
CA CYS A 173 14.05 1.84 -9.10
C CYS A 173 15.29 2.21 -8.28
N THR A 174 15.12 3.18 -7.37
CA THR A 174 16.16 3.58 -6.42
C THR A 174 15.78 3.02 -5.06
N ILE A 175 16.50 1.98 -4.61
CA ILE A 175 16.26 1.35 -3.31
C ILE A 175 17.42 1.74 -2.37
N THR A 176 17.14 2.53 -1.34
CA THR A 176 18.18 3.12 -0.48
C THR A 176 17.77 3.11 0.98
N ASN A 177 18.73 2.92 1.90
CA ASN A 177 18.46 2.88 3.34
C ASN A 177 17.39 1.86 3.76
N THR A 178 17.24 0.76 3.01
CA THR A 178 16.36 -0.37 3.31
C THR A 178 17.18 -1.53 3.87
N SER A 179 16.53 -2.46 4.58
CA SER A 179 17.22 -3.67 5.04
C SER A 179 17.47 -4.68 3.91
N ASN A 180 16.64 -4.67 2.86
CA ASN A 180 16.82 -5.50 1.66
C ASN A 180 16.58 -4.71 0.37
N GLY A 181 17.06 -5.23 -0.76
CA GLY A 181 16.77 -4.71 -2.10
C GLY A 181 15.41 -5.21 -2.61
N VAL A 182 15.45 -6.11 -3.58
CA VAL A 182 14.30 -6.92 -4.00
C VAL A 182 14.50 -8.34 -3.48
N PHE A 183 13.54 -8.86 -2.71
CA PHE A 183 13.71 -10.17 -2.06
C PHE A 183 12.40 -10.97 -1.99
N ILE A 184 12.55 -12.29 -1.88
CA ILE A 184 11.43 -13.24 -1.78
C ILE A 184 11.39 -13.79 -0.36
N LYS A 185 10.24 -13.63 0.30
CA LYS A 185 9.92 -14.22 1.61
C LYS A 185 9.12 -15.50 1.39
N SER A 186 9.55 -16.61 1.97
CA SER A 186 8.80 -17.87 1.92
C SER A 186 8.80 -18.56 3.27
N TRP A 187 7.70 -19.23 3.60
CA TRP A 187 7.62 -20.11 4.76
C TRP A 187 8.43 -21.38 4.52
N PRO A 188 9.11 -21.92 5.56
CA PRO A 188 9.66 -23.28 5.48
C PRO A 188 8.49 -24.24 5.23
N SER A 189 8.66 -25.15 4.27
CA SER A 189 7.60 -26.03 3.76
C SER A 189 6.94 -26.83 4.90
N GLU A 190 5.72 -26.50 5.29
CA GLU A 190 4.94 -27.27 6.27
C GLU A 190 4.21 -28.48 5.64
N TYR A 191 4.06 -28.48 4.31
CA TYR A 191 3.33 -29.51 3.58
C TYR A 191 4.27 -30.36 2.70
N PRO A 192 4.21 -31.70 2.79
CA PRO A 192 4.95 -32.56 1.87
C PRO A 192 4.41 -32.39 0.45
N ARG A 193 5.26 -31.91 -0.46
CA ARG A 193 4.90 -31.75 -1.88
C ARG A 193 4.78 -33.13 -2.51
N THR A 194 3.56 -33.63 -2.67
CA THR A 194 3.28 -34.83 -3.47
C THR A 194 3.23 -34.42 -4.94
N GLY A 195 4.19 -34.92 -5.74
CA GLY A 195 4.21 -34.69 -7.18
C GLY A 195 5.41 -33.89 -7.67
N LEU A 196 6.07 -34.48 -8.65
CA LEU A 196 7.27 -34.04 -9.33
C LEU A 196 7.07 -32.69 -10.03
N GLU A 197 7.41 -31.58 -9.38
CA GLU A 197 7.92 -30.36 -10.03
C GLU A 197 8.35 -29.35 -8.97
N ARG A 198 9.62 -28.94 -9.00
CA ARG A 198 10.08 -27.73 -8.32
C ARG A 198 9.46 -26.52 -9.02
N ARG A 199 8.16 -26.27 -8.82
CA ARG A 199 7.50 -25.08 -9.39
C ARG A 199 8.13 -23.85 -8.75
N LYS A 200 8.52 -22.89 -9.60
CA LYS A 200 8.97 -21.56 -9.15
C LYS A 200 7.82 -20.91 -8.38
N CYS A 201 8.02 -20.61 -7.10
CA CYS A 201 7.00 -19.94 -6.28
C CYS A 201 6.86 -18.45 -6.65
N ALA A 202 7.92 -17.87 -7.21
CA ALA A 202 7.97 -16.51 -7.71
C ALA A 202 8.96 -16.38 -8.89
N SER A 203 8.71 -15.43 -9.78
CA SER A 203 9.67 -15.00 -10.81
C SER A 203 9.79 -13.47 -10.81
N VAL A 204 11.02 -12.96 -10.72
CA VAL A 204 11.30 -11.51 -10.70
C VAL A 204 12.34 -11.18 -11.77
N GLN A 205 12.07 -10.15 -12.56
CA GLN A 205 13.01 -9.57 -13.53
C GLN A 205 13.45 -8.19 -13.03
N LEU A 206 14.76 -7.99 -12.87
CA LEU A 206 15.35 -6.71 -12.48
C LEU A 206 16.01 -6.08 -13.71
N GLN A 207 15.71 -4.80 -13.98
CA GLN A 207 16.22 -4.06 -15.15
C GLN A 207 16.70 -2.64 -14.81
#